data_AF-A0A7Y4U996-F1
#
_entry.id   AF-A0A7Y4U996-F1
#
_cell.length_a   1.000
_cell.length_b   1.000
_cell.length_c   1.000
_cell.angle_alpha   90.00
_cell.angle_beta   90.00
_cell.angle_gamma   90.00
#
_symmetry.space_group_name_H-M   'P 1'
#
loop_
_entity.id
_entity.type
_entity.pdbx_description
1 polymer ?
#
loop_
_entity_poly.entity_id
_entity_poly.type
_entity_poly.pdbx_seq_one_letter_code
_entity_poly.pdbx_strand_id
1 'polypeptide(L)'
;MVTVNYQPGAASLAGQLCGRPITDEELANAVGALDGATLHVRAKQLTELLVEVEHPWIESHEVGLRRALNGERYVWLYHLDKRYDAPSGVGLQVIVTMVKGARHLGFQGIELFALGNAKDKRYSGYLVWALYGFDAVLFTEERRLLWLLSHFRGVRTVNELLARGGRDWWQRNGDERKMIFELSPKSSMIQTLNNYLASKGFAERI
;
A
#
# COMPACT_ATOMS: atom_id res chain seq x y z
N MET A 1 7.16 -17.25 -11.80
CA MET A 1 5.91 -18.06 -11.75
C MET A 1 5.49 -18.19 -10.30
N VAL A 2 4.21 -17.92 -10.02
CA VAL A 2 3.63 -17.98 -8.68
C VAL A 2 2.84 -19.28 -8.50
N THR A 3 2.71 -19.73 -7.25
CA THR A 3 1.86 -20.87 -6.88
C THR A 3 0.67 -20.35 -6.07
N VAL A 4 -0.55 -20.79 -6.35
CA VAL A 4 -1.75 -20.32 -5.65
C VAL A 4 -2.54 -21.48 -5.05
N ASN A 5 -2.74 -21.45 -3.73
CA ASN A 5 -3.47 -22.46 -2.96
C ASN A 5 -4.80 -21.87 -2.46
N TYR A 6 -5.92 -22.27 -3.05
CA TYR A 6 -7.23 -21.81 -2.62
C TYR A 6 -7.84 -22.74 -1.56
N GLN A 7 -8.31 -22.17 -0.46
CA GLN A 7 -9.29 -22.84 0.41
C GLN A 7 -10.65 -22.94 -0.30
N PRO A 8 -11.51 -23.90 0.09
CA PRO A 8 -12.84 -24.05 -0.49
C PRO A 8 -13.63 -22.74 -0.54
N GLY A 9 -14.20 -22.42 -1.70
CA GLY A 9 -15.01 -21.22 -1.93
C GLY A 9 -14.21 -19.93 -2.20
N ALA A 10 -12.90 -19.90 -1.95
CA ALA A 10 -12.09 -18.69 -2.12
C ALA A 10 -12.01 -18.20 -3.58
N ALA A 11 -11.83 -19.10 -4.55
CA ALA A 11 -11.80 -18.76 -5.97
C ALA A 11 -13.14 -18.15 -6.46
N SER A 12 -14.27 -18.70 -5.97
CA SER A 12 -15.61 -18.18 -6.29
C SER A 12 -15.79 -16.77 -5.72
N LEU A 13 -15.40 -16.56 -4.45
CA LEU A 13 -15.45 -15.24 -3.82
C LEU A 13 -14.57 -14.22 -4.54
N ALA A 14 -13.36 -14.60 -4.96
CA ALA A 14 -12.48 -13.74 -5.73
C ALA A 14 -13.17 -13.23 -7.01
N GLY A 15 -13.87 -14.14 -7.71
CA GLY A 15 -14.65 -13.80 -8.89
C GLY A 15 -15.83 -12.85 -8.59
N GLN A 16 -16.54 -13.09 -7.48
CA GLN A 16 -17.65 -12.24 -7.04
C GLN A 16 -17.19 -10.83 -6.67
N LEU A 17 -16.07 -10.70 -5.95
CA LEU A 17 -15.48 -9.40 -5.62
C LEU A 17 -15.06 -8.63 -6.87
N CYS A 18 -14.49 -9.33 -7.85
CA CYS A 18 -14.01 -8.71 -9.08
C CYS A 18 -15.12 -8.49 -10.12
N GLY A 19 -16.30 -9.10 -9.94
CA GLY A 19 -17.41 -9.08 -10.91
C GLY A 19 -17.19 -10.00 -12.11
N ARG A 20 -16.10 -10.78 -12.11
CA ARG A 20 -15.72 -11.76 -13.12
C ARG A 20 -14.70 -12.75 -12.53
N PRO A 21 -14.56 -13.96 -13.09
CA PRO A 21 -13.41 -14.79 -12.81
C PRO A 21 -12.10 -14.02 -13.04
N ILE A 22 -11.12 -14.22 -12.15
CA ILE A 22 -9.77 -13.68 -12.26
C ILE A 22 -8.78 -14.82 -12.39
N THR A 23 -7.65 -14.56 -13.04
CA THR A 23 -6.55 -15.52 -13.12
C THR A 23 -5.69 -15.46 -11.86
N ASP A 24 -4.88 -16.50 -11.64
CA ASP A 24 -3.90 -16.54 -10.55
C ASP A 24 -2.85 -15.42 -10.68
N GLU A 25 -2.46 -15.07 -11.91
CA GLU A 25 -1.55 -13.97 -12.18
C GLU A 25 -2.19 -12.61 -11.83
N GLU A 26 -3.47 -12.41 -12.17
CA GLU A 26 -4.19 -11.19 -11.79
C GLU A 26 -4.31 -11.06 -10.27
N LEU A 27 -4.62 -12.16 -9.57
CA LEU A 27 -4.65 -12.17 -8.11
C LEU A 27 -3.28 -11.86 -7.52
N ALA A 28 -2.23 -12.55 -7.99
CA ALA A 28 -0.85 -12.36 -7.55
C ALA A 28 -0.40 -10.90 -7.72
N ASN A 29 -0.68 -10.30 -8.88
CA ASN A 29 -0.37 -8.90 -9.12
C ASN A 29 -1.15 -7.98 -8.17
N ALA A 30 -2.45 -8.21 -7.96
CA ALA A 30 -3.28 -7.37 -7.10
C ALA A 30 -2.90 -7.42 -5.61
N VAL A 31 -2.23 -8.49 -5.17
CA VAL A 31 -1.71 -8.62 -3.81
C VAL A 31 -0.22 -8.30 -3.69
N GLY A 32 0.45 -7.88 -4.78
CA GLY A 32 1.87 -7.52 -4.74
C GLY A 32 2.83 -8.71 -4.65
N ALA A 33 2.40 -9.89 -5.05
CA ALA A 33 3.24 -11.08 -5.01
C ALA A 33 4.42 -10.97 -5.99
N LEU A 34 5.62 -11.33 -5.52
CA LEU A 34 6.82 -11.40 -6.34
C LEU A 34 6.88 -12.74 -7.10
N ASP A 35 7.72 -12.79 -8.13
CA ASP A 35 8.01 -14.04 -8.82
C ASP A 35 8.55 -15.11 -7.86
N GLY A 36 8.00 -16.32 -7.94
CA GLY A 36 8.36 -17.41 -7.04
C GLY A 36 7.61 -17.38 -5.70
N ALA A 37 6.67 -16.46 -5.50
CA ALA A 37 5.83 -16.44 -4.32
C ALA A 37 4.79 -17.58 -4.33
N THR A 38 4.39 -17.99 -3.13
CA THR A 38 3.25 -18.87 -2.89
C THR A 38 2.14 -18.07 -2.21
N LEU A 39 0.93 -18.19 -2.71
CA LEU A 39 -0.26 -17.54 -2.17
C LEU A 39 -1.14 -18.56 -1.47
N HIS A 40 -1.58 -18.24 -0.25
CA HIS A 40 -2.61 -18.99 0.45
C HIS A 40 -3.87 -18.14 0.56
N VAL A 41 -4.91 -18.55 -0.17
CA VAL A 41 -6.09 -17.74 -0.40
C VAL A 41 -7.27 -18.33 0.37
N ARG A 42 -7.89 -17.51 1.22
CA ARG A 42 -9.06 -17.92 2.01
C ARG A 42 -10.15 -16.85 2.02
N ALA A 43 -11.40 -17.31 2.05
CA ALA A 43 -12.52 -16.42 2.37
C ALA A 43 -12.52 -16.17 3.88
N LYS A 44 -12.45 -14.89 4.29
CA LYS A 44 -12.59 -14.52 5.71
C LYS A 44 -14.04 -14.21 6.06
N GLN A 45 -14.74 -13.55 5.14
CA GLN A 45 -16.17 -13.24 5.19
C GLN A 45 -16.73 -13.23 3.76
N LEU A 46 -18.04 -12.99 3.58
CA LEU A 46 -18.66 -12.85 2.25
C LEU A 46 -18.14 -11.64 1.45
N THR A 47 -17.37 -10.76 2.07
CA THR A 47 -16.92 -9.48 1.49
C THR A 47 -15.40 -9.30 1.52
N GLU A 48 -14.65 -10.30 2.01
CA GLU A 48 -13.20 -10.22 2.13
C GLU A 48 -12.53 -11.55 1.75
N LEU A 49 -11.69 -11.47 0.72
CA LEU A 49 -10.72 -12.49 0.37
C LEU A 49 -9.40 -12.14 1.04
N LEU A 50 -8.90 -13.02 1.90
CA LEU A 50 -7.61 -12.85 2.55
C LEU A 50 -6.56 -13.70 1.82
N VAL A 51 -5.40 -13.10 1.58
CA VAL A 51 -4.29 -13.72 0.89
C VAL A 51 -3.05 -13.54 1.75
N GLU A 52 -2.49 -14.65 2.19
CA GLU A 52 -1.14 -14.69 2.75
C GLU A 52 -0.16 -14.98 1.62
N VAL A 53 0.92 -14.22 1.57
CA VAL A 53 1.93 -14.28 0.51
C VAL A 53 3.26 -14.68 1.12
N GLU A 54 3.75 -15.85 0.74
CA GLU A 54 5.06 -16.37 1.13
C GLU A 54 6.08 -16.10 0.04
N HIS A 55 7.23 -15.56 0.41
CA HIS A 55 8.36 -15.38 -0.49
C HIS A 55 9.68 -15.37 0.30
N PRO A 56 10.81 -15.90 -0.21
CA PRO A 56 12.08 -15.97 0.54
C PRO A 56 12.63 -14.65 1.09
N TRP A 57 12.18 -13.50 0.56
CA TRP A 57 12.57 -12.15 1.00
C TRP A 57 11.56 -11.46 1.92
N ILE A 58 10.44 -12.12 2.19
CA ILE A 58 9.32 -11.57 2.94
C ILE A 58 9.20 -12.38 4.23
N GLU A 59 9.13 -11.66 5.35
CA GLU A 59 8.92 -12.25 6.68
C GLU A 59 7.43 -12.41 6.97
N SER A 60 6.63 -11.39 6.62
CA SER A 60 5.17 -11.44 6.73
C SER A 60 4.55 -10.59 5.63
N HIS A 61 3.57 -11.15 4.92
CA HIS A 61 2.78 -10.39 3.96
C HIS A 61 1.36 -10.93 3.87
N GLU A 62 0.40 -10.11 4.31
CA GLU A 62 -1.01 -10.47 4.30
C GLU A 62 -1.83 -9.33 3.69
N VAL A 63 -2.72 -9.68 2.77
CA VAL A 63 -3.51 -8.75 1.97
C VAL A 63 -4.97 -9.17 1.96
N GLY A 64 -5.88 -8.23 2.22
CA GLY A 64 -7.32 -8.41 2.07
C GLY A 64 -7.83 -7.73 0.81
N LEU A 65 -8.49 -8.44 -0.09
CA LEU A 65 -9.32 -7.83 -1.14
C LEU A 65 -10.74 -7.69 -0.61
N ARG A 66 -11.22 -6.45 -0.49
CA ARG A 66 -12.50 -6.14 0.16
C ARG A 66 -13.47 -5.46 -0.79
N ARG A 67 -14.76 -5.69 -0.54
CA ARG A 67 -15.85 -4.89 -1.08
C ARG A 67 -16.61 -4.20 0.05
N ALA A 68 -16.65 -2.88 0.01
CA ALA A 68 -17.43 -2.04 0.92
C ALA A 68 -18.93 -2.11 0.59
N LEU A 69 -19.77 -1.66 1.53
CA LEU A 69 -21.24 -1.68 1.40
C LEU A 69 -21.75 -0.83 0.22
N ASN A 70 -21.05 0.26 -0.09
CA ASN A 70 -21.35 1.12 -1.25
C ASN A 70 -20.91 0.49 -2.59
N GLY A 71 -20.34 -0.72 -2.57
CA GLY A 71 -19.88 -1.46 -3.74
C GLY A 71 -18.45 -1.14 -4.17
N GLU A 72 -17.79 -0.16 -3.56
CA GLU A 72 -16.38 0.12 -3.79
C GLU A 72 -15.49 -1.02 -3.29
N ARG A 73 -14.33 -1.16 -3.91
CA ARG A 73 -13.40 -2.24 -3.71
C ARG A 73 -12.03 -1.70 -3.35
N TYR A 74 -11.49 -2.20 -2.25
CA TYR A 74 -10.21 -1.76 -1.71
C TYR A 74 -9.33 -2.95 -1.39
N VAL A 75 -8.03 -2.75 -1.60
CA VAL A 75 -7.00 -3.65 -1.08
C VAL A 75 -6.65 -3.17 0.33
N TRP A 76 -6.65 -4.06 1.30
CA TRP A 76 -6.16 -3.79 2.64
C TRP A 76 -4.84 -4.50 2.83
N LEU A 77 -3.75 -3.75 2.97
CA LEU A 77 -2.45 -4.30 3.32
C LEU A 77 -2.35 -4.41 4.83
N TYR A 78 -2.45 -5.65 5.35
CA TYR A 78 -2.35 -5.92 6.77
C TYR A 78 -0.91 -5.87 7.25
N HIS A 79 -0.04 -6.60 6.54
CA HIS A 79 1.38 -6.72 6.87
C HIS A 79 2.22 -6.71 5.59
N LEU A 80 3.37 -6.03 5.66
CA LEU A 80 4.47 -6.18 4.71
C LEU A 80 5.79 -5.97 5.46
N ASP A 81 6.31 -7.05 5.99
CA ASP A 81 7.61 -7.09 6.65
C ASP A 81 8.58 -7.83 5.75
N LYS A 82 9.65 -7.14 5.36
CA LYS A 82 10.74 -7.76 4.59
C LYS A 82 11.74 -8.37 5.54
N ARG A 83 12.43 -9.42 5.09
CA ARG A 83 13.58 -9.93 5.82
C ARG A 83 14.72 -8.92 5.83
N TYR A 84 15.58 -9.02 6.84
CA TYR A 84 16.70 -8.09 7.01
C TYR A 84 17.70 -8.18 5.84
N ASP A 85 17.87 -9.37 5.26
CA ASP A 85 18.74 -9.71 4.14
C ASP A 85 18.05 -9.60 2.77
N ALA A 86 16.77 -9.21 2.74
CA ALA A 86 16.06 -8.96 1.50
C ALA A 86 16.77 -7.87 0.67
N PRO A 87 16.94 -8.07 -0.65
CA PRO A 87 17.51 -7.07 -1.54
C PRO A 87 16.87 -5.69 -1.40
N SER A 88 17.66 -4.66 -1.67
CA SER A 88 17.15 -3.28 -1.71
C SER A 88 16.04 -3.17 -2.75
N GLY A 89 14.95 -2.48 -2.40
CA GLY A 89 13.83 -2.24 -3.31
C GLY A 89 12.73 -3.30 -3.30
N VAL A 90 12.88 -4.44 -2.61
CA VAL A 90 11.83 -5.49 -2.54
C VAL A 90 10.47 -4.94 -2.13
N GLY A 91 10.41 -4.14 -1.05
CA GLY A 91 9.16 -3.53 -0.61
C GLY A 91 8.57 -2.55 -1.63
N LEU A 92 9.41 -1.83 -2.38
CA LEU A 92 8.93 -0.96 -3.45
C LEU A 92 8.36 -1.78 -4.62
N GLN A 93 9.02 -2.87 -4.99
CA GLN A 93 8.56 -3.77 -6.05
C GLN A 93 7.20 -4.38 -5.73
N VAL A 94 7.02 -4.89 -4.50
CA VAL A 94 5.72 -5.40 -4.01
C VAL A 94 4.62 -4.37 -4.22
N ILE A 95 4.88 -3.11 -3.86
CA ILE A 95 3.88 -2.04 -3.95
C ILE A 95 3.61 -1.61 -5.38
N VAL A 96 4.63 -1.53 -6.24
CA VAL A 96 4.43 -1.25 -7.66
C VAL A 96 3.57 -2.33 -8.31
N THR A 97 3.87 -3.61 -8.03
CA THR A 97 3.09 -4.75 -8.50
C THR A 97 1.64 -4.66 -8.01
N MET A 98 1.45 -4.43 -6.71
CA MET A 98 0.13 -4.28 -6.08
C MET A 98 -0.69 -3.16 -6.69
N VAL A 99 -0.10 -1.97 -6.86
CA VAL A 99 -0.78 -0.81 -7.45
C VAL A 99 -1.22 -1.10 -8.88
N LYS A 100 -0.34 -1.68 -9.71
CA LYS A 100 -0.67 -2.04 -11.10
C LYS A 100 -1.77 -3.10 -11.15
N GLY A 101 -1.64 -4.19 -10.38
CA GLY A 101 -2.61 -5.29 -10.37
C GLY A 101 -3.97 -4.89 -9.82
N ALA A 102 -4.01 -4.17 -8.70
CA ALA A 102 -5.24 -3.69 -8.09
C ALA A 102 -5.97 -2.71 -9.03
N ARG A 103 -5.23 -1.81 -9.69
CA ARG A 103 -5.80 -0.90 -10.69
C ARG A 103 -6.35 -1.65 -11.91
N HIS A 104 -5.64 -2.66 -12.40
CA HIS A 104 -6.11 -3.52 -13.51
C HIS A 104 -7.42 -4.24 -13.17
N LEU A 105 -7.59 -4.68 -11.92
CA LEU A 105 -8.85 -5.26 -11.44
C LEU A 105 -9.93 -4.23 -11.08
N GLY A 106 -9.63 -2.93 -11.19
CA GLY A 106 -10.57 -1.84 -10.95
C GLY A 106 -10.88 -1.60 -9.47
N PHE A 107 -9.90 -1.83 -8.59
CA PHE A 107 -9.97 -1.38 -7.20
C PHE A 107 -9.81 0.14 -7.12
N GLN A 108 -10.43 0.77 -6.13
CA GLN A 108 -10.43 2.22 -5.93
C GLN A 108 -9.20 2.69 -5.15
N GLY A 109 -8.70 1.87 -4.24
CA GLY A 109 -7.56 2.23 -3.40
C GLY A 109 -6.91 1.06 -2.68
N ILE A 110 -5.75 1.34 -2.11
CA ILE A 110 -5.05 0.48 -1.15
C ILE A 110 -5.06 1.19 0.20
N GLU A 111 -5.43 0.49 1.27
CA GLU A 111 -5.44 1.02 2.63
C GLU A 111 -4.48 0.21 3.51
N LEU A 112 -3.86 0.86 4.48
CA LEU A 112 -2.99 0.22 5.45
C LEU A 112 -2.94 0.99 6.77
N PHE A 113 -2.36 0.36 7.80
CA PHE A 113 -1.94 1.05 9.01
C PHE A 113 -0.41 1.22 9.00
N ALA A 114 0.06 2.46 8.93
CA ALA A 114 1.45 2.80 8.73
C ALA A 114 2.22 2.78 10.05
N LEU A 115 2.54 1.59 10.56
CA LEU A 115 3.18 1.38 11.86
C LEU A 115 4.48 2.18 12.07
N GLY A 116 4.72 2.57 13.32
CA GLY A 116 5.93 3.26 13.76
C GLY A 116 5.79 4.77 13.89
N ASN A 117 6.80 5.43 14.43
CA ASN A 117 6.79 6.87 14.61
C ASN A 117 8.20 7.44 14.69
N ALA A 118 8.32 8.76 14.74
CA ALA A 118 9.61 9.43 14.78
C ALA A 118 10.45 9.15 16.04
N LYS A 119 9.83 8.70 17.14
CA LYS A 119 10.52 8.41 18.42
C LYS A 119 11.01 6.97 18.49
N ASP A 120 10.33 6.04 17.82
CA ASP A 120 10.62 4.62 17.83
C ASP A 120 11.06 4.11 16.45
N LYS A 121 12.34 3.74 16.37
CA LYS A 121 12.98 3.30 15.12
C LYS A 121 12.71 1.82 14.77
N ARG A 122 11.95 1.08 15.59
CA ARG A 122 11.62 -0.33 15.31
C ARG A 122 10.82 -0.49 14.02
N TYR A 123 9.92 0.44 13.74
CA TYR A 123 9.09 0.44 12.53
C TYR A 123 9.28 1.76 11.78
N SER A 124 9.36 1.67 10.45
CA SER A 124 9.53 2.82 9.57
C SER A 124 8.34 3.05 8.65
N GLY A 125 7.22 2.34 8.89
CA GLY A 125 6.03 2.38 8.04
C GLY A 125 5.49 3.79 7.85
N TYR A 126 5.30 4.55 8.93
CA TYR A 126 4.81 5.95 8.87
C TYR A 126 5.59 6.82 7.87
N LEU A 127 6.89 6.57 7.69
CA LEU A 127 7.76 7.30 6.78
C LEU A 127 7.77 6.68 5.39
N VAL A 128 8.01 5.36 5.30
CA VAL A 128 8.18 4.67 4.02
C VAL A 128 6.89 4.72 3.20
N TRP A 129 5.73 4.50 3.82
CA TRP A 129 4.44 4.53 3.12
C TRP A 129 4.15 5.91 2.55
N ALA A 130 4.42 6.97 3.31
CA ALA A 130 4.28 8.33 2.83
C ALA A 130 5.20 8.65 1.63
N LEU A 131 6.44 8.15 1.66
CA LEU A 131 7.37 8.29 0.52
C LEU A 131 6.91 7.54 -0.74
N TYR A 132 6.17 6.45 -0.57
CA TYR A 132 5.55 5.71 -1.67
C TYR A 132 4.23 6.34 -2.14
N GLY A 133 3.81 7.46 -1.55
CA GLY A 133 2.64 8.21 -1.96
C GLY A 133 1.35 7.88 -1.21
N PHE A 134 1.37 6.98 -0.22
CA PHE A 134 0.23 6.82 0.68
C PHE A 134 0.01 8.12 1.45
N ASP A 135 -1.26 8.53 1.56
CA ASP A 135 -1.63 9.77 2.21
C ASP A 135 -2.50 9.54 3.44
N ALA A 136 -2.48 10.54 4.31
CA ALA A 136 -3.40 10.67 5.42
C ALA A 136 -3.54 12.13 5.81
N VAL A 137 -4.68 12.44 6.42
CA VAL A 137 -4.87 13.74 7.06
C VAL A 137 -3.88 13.87 8.23
N LEU A 138 -3.23 15.03 8.32
CA LEU A 138 -2.39 15.38 9.47
C LEU A 138 -3.27 15.57 10.70
N PHE A 139 -2.82 15.13 11.87
CA PHE A 139 -3.53 15.35 13.12
C PHE A 139 -3.62 16.84 13.45
N THR A 140 -4.62 17.21 14.26
CA THR A 140 -4.87 18.61 14.61
C THR A 140 -3.65 19.30 15.22
N GLU A 141 -2.92 18.62 16.10
CA GLU A 141 -1.71 19.17 16.73
C GLU A 141 -0.55 19.32 15.73
N GLU A 142 -0.39 18.39 14.79
CA GLU A 142 0.60 18.50 13.71
C GLU A 142 0.33 19.72 12.86
N ARG A 143 -0.93 19.93 12.45
CA ARG A 143 -1.33 21.10 11.67
C ARG A 143 -1.10 22.40 12.44
N ARG A 144 -1.31 22.43 13.76
CA ARG A 144 -1.00 23.60 14.60
C ARG A 144 0.50 23.90 14.62
N LEU A 145 1.34 22.89 14.80
CA LEU A 145 2.79 23.06 14.77
C LEU A 145 3.28 23.53 13.40
N LEU A 146 2.77 22.93 12.32
CA LEU A 146 3.08 23.33 10.95
C LEU A 146 2.57 24.74 10.62
N TRP A 147 1.47 25.19 11.22
CA TRP A 147 0.96 26.56 11.04
C TRP A 147 1.93 27.64 11.53
N LEU A 148 2.71 27.33 12.57
CA LEU A 148 3.76 28.21 13.10
C LEU A 148 4.96 28.32 12.14
N LEU A 149 5.14 27.33 11.27
CA LEU A 149 6.14 27.31 10.21
C LEU A 149 5.50 27.90 8.95
N SER A 150 5.73 29.20 8.69
CA SER A 150 5.05 29.97 7.62
C SER A 150 4.97 29.26 6.26
N HIS A 151 6.01 28.50 5.89
CA HIS A 151 6.10 27.72 4.65
C HIS A 151 5.11 26.53 4.57
N PHE A 152 4.70 25.96 5.71
CA PHE A 152 3.75 24.84 5.78
C PHE A 152 2.33 25.28 6.15
N ARG A 153 2.04 26.59 6.11
CA ARG A 153 0.70 27.10 6.39
C ARG A 153 -0.34 26.47 5.45
N GLY A 154 -1.43 25.99 6.04
CA GLY A 154 -2.56 25.40 5.31
C GLY A 154 -2.37 23.98 4.79
N VAL A 155 -1.23 23.34 5.07
CA VAL A 155 -1.01 21.91 4.77
C VAL A 155 -1.97 21.06 5.60
N ARG A 156 -2.67 20.12 4.94
CA ARG A 156 -3.70 19.27 5.52
C ARG A 156 -3.34 17.80 5.52
N THR A 157 -2.54 17.34 4.57
CA THR A 157 -2.19 15.93 4.42
C THR A 157 -0.69 15.69 4.46
N VAL A 158 -0.29 14.43 4.67
CA VAL A 158 1.11 14.04 4.69
C VAL A 158 1.74 14.25 3.31
N ASN A 159 1.07 13.92 2.21
CA ASN A 159 1.61 14.17 0.88
C ASN A 159 1.75 15.66 0.57
N GLU A 160 0.80 16.52 0.99
CA GLU A 160 0.95 17.97 0.86
C GLU A 160 2.18 18.50 1.62
N LEU A 161 2.42 17.95 2.81
CA LEU A 161 3.61 18.27 3.60
C LEU A 161 4.88 17.89 2.85
N LEU A 162 4.95 16.64 2.35
CA LEU A 162 6.12 16.14 1.64
C LEU A 162 6.37 16.91 0.33
N ALA A 163 5.32 17.22 -0.42
CA ALA A 163 5.40 17.99 -1.67
C ALA A 163 5.95 19.42 -1.45
N ARG A 164 5.77 19.99 -0.25
CA ARG A 164 6.33 21.30 0.12
C ARG A 164 7.71 21.22 0.78
N GLY A 165 8.38 20.06 0.73
CA GLY A 165 9.70 19.88 1.32
C GLY A 165 9.68 19.51 2.80
N GLY A 166 8.54 19.11 3.35
CA GLY A 166 8.37 18.76 4.77
C GLY A 166 8.90 17.39 5.18
N ARG A 167 9.78 16.77 4.38
CA ARG A 167 10.33 15.43 4.66
C ARG A 167 11.04 15.36 6.00
N ASP A 168 11.94 16.31 6.27
CA ASP A 168 12.69 16.34 7.52
C ASP A 168 11.77 16.56 8.73
N TRP A 169 10.71 17.34 8.55
CA TRP A 169 9.70 17.51 9.58
C TRP A 169 8.95 16.21 9.84
N TRP A 170 8.49 15.54 8.79
CA TRP A 170 7.77 14.27 8.91
C TRP A 170 8.64 13.19 9.56
N GLN A 171 9.91 13.08 9.18
CA GLN A 171 10.84 12.13 9.80
C GLN A 171 11.06 12.37 11.31
N ARG A 172 10.86 13.59 11.81
CA ARG A 172 11.07 13.96 13.22
C ARG A 172 9.79 13.99 14.04
N ASN A 173 8.62 14.08 13.40
CA ASN A 173 7.35 14.30 14.09
C ASN A 173 6.24 13.33 13.67
N GLY A 174 6.44 12.58 12.59
CA GLY A 174 5.45 11.69 12.03
C GLY A 174 5.12 10.54 12.97
N ASP A 175 3.89 10.06 12.83
CA ASP A 175 3.31 9.06 13.71
C ASP A 175 2.45 8.09 12.91
N GLU A 176 2.28 6.90 13.46
CA GLU A 176 1.50 5.85 12.82
C GLU A 176 0.05 6.26 12.64
N ARG A 177 -0.53 5.81 11.54
CA ARG A 177 -1.94 6.08 11.22
C ARG A 177 -2.43 5.17 10.11
N LYS A 178 -3.75 5.11 9.97
CA LYS A 178 -4.35 4.62 8.73
C LYS A 178 -3.98 5.56 7.59
N MET A 179 -3.49 4.99 6.49
CA MET A 179 -3.20 5.70 5.24
C MET A 179 -3.93 5.06 4.08
N ILE A 180 -4.14 5.84 3.02
CA ILE A 180 -4.78 5.41 1.77
C ILE A 180 -3.89 5.75 0.57
N PHE A 181 -3.95 4.90 -0.44
CA PHE A 181 -3.41 5.13 -1.76
C PHE A 181 -4.54 5.02 -2.79
N GLU A 182 -4.97 6.14 -3.36
CA GLU A 182 -6.02 6.16 -4.38
C GLU A 182 -5.48 5.73 -5.75
N LEU A 183 -6.15 4.76 -6.38
CA LEU A 183 -5.75 4.14 -7.65
C LEU A 183 -6.31 4.86 -8.90
N SER A 184 -7.04 5.95 -8.71
CA SER A 184 -7.52 6.79 -9.82
C SER A 184 -6.33 7.29 -10.66
N PRO A 185 -6.39 7.26 -12.01
CA PRO A 185 -5.31 7.76 -12.87
C PRO A 185 -4.93 9.22 -12.62
N LYS A 186 -5.86 10.02 -12.07
CA LYS A 186 -5.65 11.44 -11.75
C LYS A 186 -5.19 11.68 -10.30
N SER A 187 -5.00 10.62 -9.52
CA SER A 187 -4.57 10.72 -8.13
C SER A 187 -3.17 11.34 -8.03
N SER A 188 -3.01 12.29 -7.10
CA SER A 188 -1.69 12.83 -6.74
C SER A 188 -0.76 11.77 -6.14
N MET A 189 -1.32 10.71 -5.56
CA MET A 189 -0.58 9.60 -4.94
C MET A 189 0.18 8.78 -5.99
N ILE A 190 -0.43 8.56 -7.16
CA ILE A 190 0.23 7.95 -8.34
C ILE A 190 1.40 8.82 -8.80
N GLN A 191 1.23 10.14 -8.83
CA GLN A 191 2.30 11.06 -9.23
C GLN A 191 3.45 11.02 -8.22
N THR A 192 3.16 10.99 -6.92
CA THR A 192 4.17 10.84 -5.87
C THR A 192 4.96 9.55 -6.04
N LEU A 193 4.29 8.42 -6.25
CA LEU A 193 4.95 7.13 -6.48
C LEU A 193 5.82 7.16 -7.74
N ASN A 194 5.33 7.73 -8.84
CA ASN A 194 6.09 7.88 -10.08
C ASN A 194 7.35 8.76 -9.92
N ASN A 195 7.24 9.85 -9.16
CA ASN A 195 8.39 10.70 -8.83
C ASN A 195 9.40 9.96 -7.95
N TYR A 196 8.91 9.16 -6.99
CA TYR A 196 9.77 8.33 -6.15
C TYR A 196 10.52 7.29 -6.99
N LEU A 197 9.82 6.57 -7.88
CA LEU A 197 10.41 5.60 -8.80
C LEU A 197 11.49 6.23 -9.69
N ALA A 198 11.20 7.39 -10.27
CA ALA A 198 12.18 8.14 -11.06
C ALA A 198 13.42 8.52 -10.24
N SER A 199 13.25 8.95 -8.98
CA SER A 199 14.38 9.26 -8.08
C SER A 199 15.25 8.04 -7.73
N LYS A 200 14.70 6.83 -7.92
CA LYS A 200 15.37 5.55 -7.70
C LYS A 200 15.92 4.94 -9.00
N GLY A 201 15.77 5.61 -10.14
CA GLY A 201 16.27 5.16 -11.43
C GLY A 201 15.40 4.12 -12.13
N PHE A 202 14.15 3.94 -11.70
CA PHE A 202 13.20 3.07 -12.42
C PHE A 202 12.69 3.78 -13.67
N ALA A 203 12.80 3.11 -14.82
CA ALA A 203 12.35 3.63 -16.11
C ALA A 203 10.83 3.53 -16.28
N GLU A 204 10.21 2.49 -15.71
CA GLU A 204 8.78 2.24 -15.83
C GLU A 204 7.98 2.99 -14.77
N ARG A 205 6.88 3.62 -15.19
CA ARG A 205 5.95 4.38 -14.36
C ARG A 205 4.57 3.70 -14.36
N ILE A 206 3.74 4.02 -13.38
CA ILE A 206 2.37 3.53 -13.18
C ILE A 206 1.35 4.48 -13.80
#